data_AF-A0A5A7ZUY1-F1
#
_entry.id   AF-A0A5A7ZUY1-F1
#
_cell.length_a   1.000
_cell.length_b   1.000
_cell.length_c   1.000
_cell.angle_alpha   90.00
_cell.angle_beta   90.00
_cell.angle_gamma   90.00
#
_symmetry.space_group_name_H-M   'P 1'
#
loop_
_entity.id
_entity.type
_entity.pdbx_description
1 polymer ?
#
loop_
_entity_poly.entity_id
_entity_poly.type
_entity_poly.pdbx_seq_one_letter_code
_entity_poly.pdbx_strand_id
1 'polypeptide(L)'
;MLLVLAILISSLIIIGGILMLQGNKRSSMVPEKREKNIFIAMKEVDLDKAYQFGLSDDKKNINDEYLEMQNAYRTVLFDYLNSQIDFTDFDKEISNLEVSKYFRLLQKPLTEVDNCEDYFSTLSHLKSNYLYLRNHIFVERLSKDDFQILKDIKNGKVLKHQEQEEFVKRTFLQVLSYYKDIKNPKAVVQYRQYSGAIKSNIEQSAILFSIEYREPSDYSDIAYFSDDESEKRQKELLKYDELVLKYENEFTEKLGVQVRIENSLYSSIRKT
;
A
#
# COMPACT_ATOMS: atom_id res chain seq x y z
N MET A 1 -43.81 -11.25 -44.58
CA MET A 1 -44.21 -11.16 -43.15
C MET A 1 -43.13 -11.61 -42.16
N LEU A 2 -41.89 -11.86 -42.59
CA LEU A 2 -40.75 -12.23 -41.71
C LEU A 2 -39.77 -11.06 -41.46
N LEU A 3 -39.81 -10.00 -42.27
CA LEU A 3 -38.86 -8.88 -42.16
C LEU A 3 -39.23 -7.85 -41.07
N VAL A 4 -40.52 -7.72 -40.74
CA VAL A 4 -41.01 -6.74 -39.74
C VAL A 4 -40.75 -7.22 -38.30
N LEU A 5 -40.66 -8.52 -38.08
CA LEU A 5 -40.41 -9.09 -36.75
C LEU A 5 -38.94 -8.96 -36.32
N ALA A 6 -38.00 -8.98 -37.26
CA ALA A 6 -36.57 -8.86 -36.96
C ALA A 6 -36.14 -7.45 -36.51
N ILE A 7 -36.82 -6.41 -37.01
CA ILE A 7 -36.56 -5.01 -36.63
C ILE A 7 -37.17 -4.68 -35.25
N LEU A 8 -38.27 -5.32 -34.88
CA LEU A 8 -38.90 -5.14 -33.56
C LEU A 8 -38.12 -5.83 -32.44
N ILE A 9 -37.48 -6.98 -32.71
CA ILE A 9 -36.66 -7.67 -31.70
C ILE A 9 -35.31 -6.95 -31.48
N SER A 10 -34.72 -6.38 -32.54
CA SER A 10 -33.46 -5.64 -32.42
C SER A 10 -33.62 -4.28 -31.72
N SER A 11 -34.76 -3.61 -31.87
CA SER A 11 -35.06 -2.35 -31.17
C SER A 11 -35.40 -2.56 -29.68
N LEU A 12 -36.02 -3.68 -29.31
CA LEU A 12 -36.26 -4.04 -27.90
C LEU A 12 -34.98 -4.42 -27.13
N ILE A 13 -33.99 -5.01 -27.81
CA ILE A 13 -32.69 -5.36 -27.19
C ILE A 13 -31.85 -4.09 -26.94
N ILE A 14 -31.92 -3.08 -27.82
CA ILE A 14 -31.20 -1.82 -27.62
C ILE A 14 -31.85 -1.00 -26.48
N ILE A 15 -33.18 -0.97 -26.39
CA ILE A 15 -33.87 -0.27 -25.30
C ILE A 15 -33.70 -1.00 -23.96
N GLY A 16 -33.72 -2.34 -23.94
CA GLY A 16 -33.42 -3.15 -22.75
C GLY A 16 -31.96 -3.03 -22.28
N GLY A 17 -31.00 -2.94 -23.20
CA GLY A 17 -29.59 -2.73 -22.89
C GLY A 17 -29.28 -1.32 -22.35
N ILE A 18 -29.98 -0.29 -22.85
CA ILE A 18 -29.84 1.08 -22.37
C ILE A 18 -30.53 1.27 -21.01
N LEU A 19 -31.64 0.57 -20.74
CA LEU A 19 -32.32 0.61 -19.43
C LEU A 19 -31.58 -0.18 -18.33
N MET A 20 -30.79 -1.21 -18.66
CA MET A 20 -29.89 -1.85 -17.70
C MET A 20 -28.64 -1.03 -17.37
N LEU A 21 -28.32 0.00 -18.15
CA LEU A 21 -27.23 0.95 -17.88
C LEU A 21 -27.63 2.15 -16.99
N GLN A 22 -28.90 2.28 -16.61
CA GLN A 22 -29.38 3.36 -15.73
C GLN A 22 -30.05 2.89 -14.43
N GLY A 23 -29.97 1.59 -14.12
CA GLY A 23 -30.77 0.99 -13.05
C GLY A 23 -29.99 0.16 -12.05
N ASN A 24 -28.81 0.60 -11.58
CA ASN A 24 -28.28 0.11 -10.30
C ASN A 24 -27.28 1.09 -9.67
N LYS A 25 -27.74 2.30 -9.33
CA LYS A 25 -27.17 3.05 -8.19
C LYS A 25 -27.54 2.33 -6.89
N ARG A 26 -27.01 1.12 -6.69
CA ARG A 26 -26.95 0.49 -5.37
C ARG A 26 -25.75 1.08 -4.64
N SER A 27 -26.02 2.16 -3.92
CA SER A 27 -25.32 2.58 -2.70
C SER A 27 -23.85 2.16 -2.58
N SER A 28 -22.95 2.83 -3.30
CA SER A 28 -21.49 2.80 -3.09
C SER A 28 -21.05 3.53 -1.80
N MET A 29 -22.00 3.89 -0.93
CA MET A 29 -21.76 4.79 0.21
C MET A 29 -20.99 4.17 1.39
N VAL A 30 -20.78 2.85 1.41
CA VAL A 30 -20.19 2.14 2.57
C VAL A 30 -18.68 1.89 2.43
N PRO A 31 -18.14 1.47 1.26
CA PRO A 31 -16.69 1.30 1.09
C PRO A 31 -15.96 2.65 1.14
N GLU A 32 -16.52 3.64 0.47
CA GLU A 32 -15.92 4.97 0.28
C GLU A 32 -15.81 5.76 1.60
N LYS A 33 -16.77 5.58 2.53
CA LYS A 33 -16.75 6.20 3.86
C LYS A 33 -15.72 5.54 4.79
N ARG A 34 -15.37 4.27 4.59
CA ARG A 34 -14.36 3.55 5.39
C ARG A 34 -12.94 3.89 4.96
N GLU A 35 -12.65 3.92 3.66
CA GLU A 35 -11.36 4.39 3.15
C GLU A 35 -11.10 5.84 3.58
N LYS A 36 -12.08 6.73 3.39
CA LYS A 36 -11.99 8.14 3.82
C LYS A 36 -11.73 8.25 5.35
N ASN A 37 -12.30 7.39 6.18
CA ASN A 37 -12.06 7.39 7.63
C ASN A 37 -10.65 6.89 8.02
N ILE A 38 -10.07 5.94 7.27
CA ILE A 38 -8.67 5.52 7.46
C ILE A 38 -7.72 6.68 7.13
N PHE A 39 -8.02 7.47 6.09
CA PHE A 39 -7.21 8.64 5.70
C PHE A 39 -7.39 9.87 6.59
N ILE A 40 -8.61 10.16 7.07
CA ILE A 40 -8.88 11.31 7.95
C ILE A 40 -8.15 11.18 9.30
N ALA A 41 -7.87 9.95 9.74
CA ALA A 41 -7.08 9.71 10.95
C ALA A 41 -5.60 10.14 10.82
N MET A 42 -5.09 10.34 9.60
CA MET A 42 -3.65 10.49 9.34
C MET A 42 -3.12 11.91 9.49
N LYS A 43 -3.96 12.95 9.57
CA LYS A 43 -3.60 14.36 9.86
C LYS A 43 -2.42 14.99 9.06
N GLU A 44 -1.90 14.32 8.04
CA GLU A 44 -0.67 14.70 7.32
C GLU A 44 -0.90 15.16 5.88
N VAL A 45 -2.14 15.06 5.39
CA VAL A 45 -2.55 15.57 4.08
C VAL A 45 -2.56 17.09 4.11
N ASP A 46 -1.92 17.71 3.13
CA ASP A 46 -1.95 19.15 2.94
C ASP A 46 -3.25 19.60 2.24
N LEU A 47 -4.34 19.73 3.00
CA LEU A 47 -5.67 20.00 2.44
C LEU A 47 -5.78 21.32 1.66
N ASP A 48 -4.94 22.31 1.97
CA ASP A 48 -4.88 23.54 1.18
C ASP A 48 -4.29 23.29 -0.21
N LYS A 49 -3.22 22.48 -0.33
CA LYS A 49 -2.68 22.07 -1.62
C LYS A 49 -3.61 21.11 -2.35
N ALA A 50 -4.21 20.16 -1.63
CA ALA A 50 -5.18 19.24 -2.20
C ALA A 50 -6.32 20.02 -2.88
N TYR A 51 -6.86 21.04 -2.22
CA TYR A 51 -7.89 21.93 -2.81
C TYR A 51 -7.38 22.67 -4.05
N GLN A 52 -6.15 23.19 -4.04
CA GLN A 52 -5.56 23.86 -5.20
C GLN A 52 -5.42 22.93 -6.42
N PHE A 53 -5.21 21.63 -6.18
CA PHE A 53 -5.15 20.61 -7.21
C PHE A 53 -6.51 19.97 -7.56
N GLY A 54 -7.60 20.41 -6.93
CA GLY A 54 -8.94 19.85 -7.15
C GLY A 54 -9.15 18.47 -6.50
N LEU A 55 -8.33 18.12 -5.52
CA LEU A 55 -8.38 16.86 -4.78
C LEU A 55 -9.11 16.98 -3.43
N SER A 56 -9.68 18.16 -3.15
CA SER A 56 -10.53 18.47 -2.01
C SER A 56 -11.56 19.49 -2.46
N ASP A 57 -12.81 19.32 -2.04
CA ASP A 57 -13.90 20.23 -2.42
C ASP A 57 -14.07 21.37 -1.42
N ASP A 58 -13.54 21.23 -0.20
CA ASP A 58 -13.86 22.10 0.94
C ASP A 58 -12.67 22.44 1.85
N LYS A 59 -11.44 22.03 1.48
CA LYS A 59 -10.21 22.14 2.30
C LYS A 59 -10.27 21.42 3.65
N LYS A 60 -11.24 20.55 3.85
CA LYS A 60 -11.43 19.79 5.09
C LYS A 60 -11.39 18.29 4.84
N ASN A 61 -11.80 17.86 3.64
CA ASN A 61 -11.87 16.46 3.25
C ASN A 61 -11.23 16.26 1.88
N ILE A 62 -10.62 15.09 1.67
CA ILE A 62 -10.23 14.63 0.33
C ILE A 62 -11.47 14.16 -0.44
N ASN A 63 -11.46 14.36 -1.77
CA ASN A 63 -12.51 13.84 -2.66
C ASN A 63 -12.07 12.55 -3.37
N ASP A 64 -12.94 11.97 -4.20
CA ASP A 64 -12.66 10.69 -4.87
C ASP A 64 -11.48 10.80 -5.85
N GLU A 65 -11.29 11.96 -6.47
CA GLU A 65 -10.16 12.22 -7.37
C GLU A 65 -8.82 12.07 -6.64
N TYR A 66 -8.74 12.43 -5.34
CA TYR A 66 -7.53 12.19 -4.54
C TYR A 66 -7.18 10.71 -4.46
N LEU A 67 -8.18 9.85 -4.24
CA LEU A 67 -8.02 8.40 -4.13
C LEU A 67 -7.63 7.79 -5.48
N GLU A 68 -8.26 8.23 -6.57
CA GLU A 68 -7.91 7.79 -7.93
C GLU A 68 -6.46 8.17 -8.30
N MET A 69 -6.05 9.41 -7.97
CA MET A 69 -4.68 9.88 -8.21
C MET A 69 -3.66 9.12 -7.36
N GLN A 70 -3.96 8.83 -6.09
CA GLN A 70 -3.13 7.95 -5.26
C GLN A 70 -2.99 6.55 -5.87
N ASN A 71 -4.09 5.97 -6.36
CA ASN A 71 -4.09 4.64 -6.98
C ASN A 71 -3.23 4.64 -8.24
N ALA A 72 -3.36 5.65 -9.10
CA ALA A 72 -2.52 5.80 -10.29
C ALA A 72 -1.02 5.88 -9.93
N TYR A 73 -0.67 6.66 -8.90
CA TYR A 73 0.72 6.75 -8.45
C TYR A 73 1.21 5.42 -7.88
N ARG A 74 0.38 4.74 -7.11
CA ARG A 74 0.68 3.44 -6.50
C ARG A 74 0.99 2.39 -7.56
N THR A 75 0.22 2.32 -8.64
CA THR A 75 0.49 1.41 -9.77
C THR A 75 1.87 1.67 -10.37
N VAL A 76 2.16 2.94 -10.69
CA VAL A 76 3.46 3.36 -11.24
C VAL A 76 4.62 3.03 -10.29
N LEU A 77 4.42 3.24 -9.00
CA LEU A 77 5.40 2.91 -7.97
C LEU A 77 5.64 1.41 -7.86
N PHE A 78 4.61 0.56 -7.87
CA PHE A 78 4.79 -0.88 -7.81
C PHE A 78 5.45 -1.45 -9.05
N ASP A 79 5.08 -0.98 -10.23
CA ASP A 79 5.75 -1.37 -11.46
C ASP A 79 7.24 -1.02 -11.42
N TYR A 80 7.59 0.15 -10.85
CA TYR A 80 8.98 0.53 -10.64
C TYR A 80 9.66 -0.41 -9.65
N LEU A 81 9.10 -0.63 -8.45
CA LEU A 81 9.67 -1.52 -7.44
C LEU A 81 9.88 -2.95 -7.96
N ASN A 82 8.88 -3.49 -8.67
CA ASN A 82 8.92 -4.82 -9.30
C ASN A 82 9.89 -4.94 -10.48
N SER A 83 10.40 -3.82 -10.99
CA SER A 83 11.44 -3.77 -12.02
C SER A 83 12.85 -3.65 -11.44
N GLN A 84 12.97 -3.05 -10.25
CA GLN A 84 14.26 -2.83 -9.58
C GLN A 84 14.62 -3.97 -8.63
N ILE A 85 13.62 -4.63 -8.05
CA ILE A 85 13.78 -5.66 -7.03
C ILE A 85 13.28 -7.00 -7.56
N ASP A 86 14.14 -8.01 -7.49
CA ASP A 86 13.73 -9.41 -7.60
C ASP A 86 13.43 -9.95 -6.20
N PHE A 87 12.15 -10.22 -5.94
CA PHE A 87 11.70 -10.72 -4.65
C PHE A 87 11.85 -12.24 -4.50
N THR A 88 12.26 -12.95 -5.56
CA THR A 88 12.28 -14.42 -5.60
C THR A 88 13.15 -15.02 -4.49
N ASP A 89 14.36 -14.50 -4.31
CA ASP A 89 15.28 -15.02 -3.29
C ASP A 89 14.80 -14.67 -1.88
N PHE A 90 14.30 -13.44 -1.67
CA PHE A 90 13.71 -13.05 -0.38
C PHE A 90 12.55 -13.98 -0.01
N ASP A 91 11.58 -14.16 -0.91
CA ASP A 91 10.41 -15.00 -0.69
C ASP A 91 10.80 -16.46 -0.42
N LYS A 92 11.81 -16.97 -1.13
CA LYS A 92 12.32 -18.32 -0.93
C LYS A 92 13.00 -18.45 0.44
N GLU A 93 13.91 -17.54 0.79
CA GLU A 93 14.65 -17.61 2.05
C GLU A 93 13.73 -17.41 3.26
N ILE A 94 12.80 -16.44 3.19
CA ILE A 94 11.87 -16.20 4.29
C ILE A 94 10.93 -17.38 4.50
N SER A 95 10.50 -18.07 3.43
CA SER A 95 9.64 -19.26 3.53
C SER A 95 10.30 -20.45 4.24
N ASN A 96 11.64 -20.47 4.33
CA ASN A 96 12.37 -21.52 5.03
C ASN A 96 12.44 -21.30 6.55
N LEU A 97 12.04 -20.12 7.03
CA LEU A 97 11.94 -19.87 8.47
C LEU A 97 10.72 -20.59 9.04
N GLU A 98 10.85 -21.19 10.22
CA GLU A 98 9.73 -21.81 10.93
C GLU A 98 8.62 -20.81 11.24
N VAL A 99 8.99 -19.54 11.48
CA VAL A 99 8.03 -18.45 11.76
C VAL A 99 7.22 -18.04 10.52
N SER A 100 7.67 -18.40 9.31
CA SER A 100 7.01 -18.01 8.06
C SER A 100 5.61 -18.57 7.88
N LYS A 101 5.28 -19.67 8.58
CA LYS A 101 3.91 -20.25 8.58
C LYS A 101 2.84 -19.28 9.10
N TYR A 102 3.28 -18.23 9.81
CA TYR A 102 2.43 -17.18 10.35
C TYR A 102 2.50 -15.87 9.55
N PHE A 103 3.31 -15.81 8.50
CA PHE A 103 3.38 -14.67 7.60
C PHE A 103 2.45 -14.92 6.43
N ARG A 104 1.53 -13.99 6.18
CA ARG A 104 0.63 -14.06 5.02
C ARG A 104 0.34 -12.67 4.53
N LEU A 105 0.57 -12.43 3.24
CA LEU A 105 0.02 -11.27 2.58
C LEU A 105 -1.49 -11.46 2.43
N LEU A 106 -2.28 -10.67 3.16
CA LEU A 106 -3.73 -10.76 3.11
C LEU A 106 -4.29 -9.77 2.10
N GLN A 107 -4.79 -10.28 0.98
CA GLN A 107 -5.57 -9.47 0.04
C GLN A 107 -7.06 -9.69 0.30
N LYS A 108 -7.69 -8.70 0.95
CA LYS A 108 -9.14 -8.69 1.20
C LYS A 108 -9.85 -7.88 0.11
N PRO A 109 -11.15 -8.10 -0.13
CA PRO A 109 -11.97 -7.11 -0.82
C PRO A 109 -11.91 -5.77 -0.05
N LEU A 110 -11.84 -4.63 -0.74
CA LEU A 110 -11.85 -3.30 -0.10
C LEU A 110 -13.07 -3.07 0.81
N THR A 111 -14.17 -3.78 0.56
CA THR A 111 -15.39 -3.79 1.38
C THR A 111 -15.20 -4.40 2.77
N GLU A 112 -14.14 -5.19 2.97
CA GLU A 112 -13.80 -5.94 4.18
C GLU A 112 -12.53 -5.43 4.87
N VAL A 113 -12.00 -4.28 4.43
CA VAL A 113 -10.86 -3.63 5.09
C VAL A 113 -11.32 -3.00 6.40
N ASP A 114 -10.71 -3.45 7.50
CA ASP A 114 -11.09 -3.04 8.86
C ASP A 114 -10.01 -2.21 9.56
N ASN A 115 -8.77 -2.19 9.04
CA ASN A 115 -7.65 -1.44 9.62
C ASN A 115 -6.66 -0.94 8.54
N CYS A 116 -5.63 -0.20 8.97
CA CYS A 116 -4.61 0.35 8.06
C CYS A 116 -3.78 -0.76 7.39
N GLU A 117 -3.39 -1.80 8.13
CA GLU A 117 -2.59 -2.90 7.60
C GLU A 117 -3.33 -3.62 6.47
N ASP A 118 -4.60 -3.97 6.68
CA ASP A 118 -5.50 -4.55 5.68
C ASP A 118 -5.58 -3.67 4.42
N TYR A 119 -5.63 -2.35 4.59
CA TYR A 119 -5.69 -1.40 3.48
C TYR A 119 -4.43 -1.47 2.61
N PHE A 120 -3.24 -1.39 3.23
CA PHE A 120 -1.97 -1.43 2.50
C PHE A 120 -1.69 -2.79 1.87
N SER A 121 -1.99 -3.89 2.57
CA SER A 121 -1.79 -5.24 2.04
C SER A 121 -2.74 -5.55 0.88
N THR A 122 -4.02 -5.16 1.00
CA THR A 122 -5.03 -5.31 -0.07
C THR A 122 -4.66 -4.56 -1.34
N LEU A 123 -4.09 -3.37 -1.20
CA LEU A 123 -3.71 -2.54 -2.35
C LEU A 123 -2.35 -2.90 -2.92
N SER A 124 -1.62 -3.86 -2.34
CA SER A 124 -0.29 -4.25 -2.80
C SER A 124 -0.35 -5.00 -4.13
N HIS A 125 0.48 -4.58 -5.08
CA HIS A 125 0.76 -5.30 -6.33
C HIS A 125 2.25 -5.62 -6.48
N LEU A 126 2.99 -5.72 -5.37
CA LEU A 126 4.35 -6.25 -5.38
C LEU A 126 4.32 -7.72 -5.81
N LYS A 127 5.40 -8.17 -6.46
CA LYS A 127 5.58 -9.59 -6.83
C LYS A 127 5.96 -10.49 -5.65
N SER A 128 6.25 -9.91 -4.48
CA SER A 128 6.50 -10.68 -3.25
C SER A 128 5.21 -11.24 -2.67
N ASN A 129 5.27 -12.46 -2.15
CA ASN A 129 4.19 -13.13 -1.44
C ASN A 129 4.10 -12.75 0.05
N TYR A 130 5.08 -12.00 0.56
CA TYR A 130 5.21 -11.67 1.97
C TYR A 130 5.23 -10.16 2.24
N LEU A 131 5.72 -9.36 1.28
CA LEU A 131 5.89 -7.92 1.45
C LEU A 131 4.75 -7.11 0.85
N TYR A 132 4.40 -6.02 1.54
CA TYR A 132 3.61 -4.93 0.99
C TYR A 132 4.21 -3.57 1.36
N LEU A 133 3.96 -2.55 0.55
CA LEU A 133 4.40 -1.19 0.85
C LEU A 133 3.51 -0.55 1.92
N ARG A 134 4.11 -0.08 3.01
CA ARG A 134 3.40 0.52 4.15
C ARG A 134 3.35 2.05 4.11
N ASN A 135 4.20 2.70 3.29
CA ASN A 135 4.22 4.16 3.18
C ASN A 135 2.85 4.71 2.77
N HIS A 136 2.51 5.87 3.34
CA HIS A 136 1.46 6.72 2.83
C HIS A 136 1.89 7.39 1.52
N ILE A 137 0.93 7.70 0.65
CA ILE A 137 1.17 8.33 -0.66
C ILE A 137 0.47 9.69 -0.69
N PHE A 138 1.21 10.77 -0.55
CA PHE A 138 0.67 12.14 -0.49
C PHE A 138 0.79 12.86 -1.84
N VAL A 139 -0.13 12.55 -2.77
CA VAL A 139 -0.08 13.06 -4.16
C VAL A 139 -0.27 14.57 -4.28
N GLU A 140 -0.84 15.24 -3.27
CA GLU A 140 -0.95 16.70 -3.22
C GLU A 140 0.38 17.41 -3.03
N ARG A 141 1.44 16.66 -2.70
CA ARG A 141 2.79 17.21 -2.51
C ARG A 141 3.58 17.31 -3.82
N LEU A 142 3.07 16.71 -4.90
CA LEU A 142 3.66 16.80 -6.23
C LEU A 142 3.76 18.26 -6.71
N SER A 143 4.75 18.50 -7.58
CA SER A 143 4.81 19.72 -8.37
C SER A 143 3.62 19.79 -9.34
N LYS A 144 3.30 20.99 -9.87
CA LYS A 144 2.23 21.15 -10.88
C LYS A 144 2.47 20.27 -12.12
N ASP A 145 3.72 20.18 -12.55
CA ASP A 145 4.10 19.43 -13.74
C ASP A 145 3.99 17.91 -13.49
N ASP A 146 4.49 17.43 -12.35
CA ASP A 146 4.38 16.01 -11.98
C ASP A 146 2.93 15.60 -11.70
N PHE A 147 2.13 16.50 -11.13
CA PHE A 147 0.69 16.29 -10.94
C PHE A 147 -0.04 16.13 -12.28
N GLN A 148 0.31 16.94 -13.29
CA GLN A 148 -0.26 16.81 -14.62
C GLN A 148 0.14 15.49 -15.28
N ILE A 149 1.41 15.06 -15.14
CA ILE A 149 1.86 13.74 -15.61
C ILE A 149 1.03 12.63 -14.97
N LEU A 150 0.84 12.67 -13.64
CA LEU A 150 0.04 11.68 -12.93
C LEU A 150 -1.43 11.68 -13.40
N LYS A 151 -1.99 12.86 -13.69
CA LYS A 151 -3.36 12.99 -14.21
C LYS A 151 -3.49 12.38 -15.60
N ASP A 152 -2.50 12.55 -16.46
CA ASP A 152 -2.48 11.89 -17.76
C ASP A 152 -2.44 10.36 -17.61
N ILE A 153 -1.64 9.84 -16.67
CA ILE A 153 -1.55 8.40 -16.36
C ILE A 153 -2.89 7.87 -15.87
N LYS A 154 -3.53 8.56 -14.92
CA LYS A 154 -4.88 8.25 -14.44
C LYS A 154 -5.89 8.15 -15.59
N ASN A 155 -5.74 9.00 -16.61
CA ASN A 155 -6.58 9.03 -17.80
C ASN A 155 -6.13 8.07 -18.92
N GLY A 156 -5.22 7.12 -18.63
CA GLY A 156 -4.83 6.04 -19.53
C GLY A 156 -3.53 6.26 -20.30
N LYS A 157 -2.75 7.31 -20.00
CA LYS A 157 -1.39 7.44 -20.55
C LYS A 157 -0.50 6.34 -19.97
N VAL A 158 0.06 5.52 -20.84
CA VAL A 158 1.08 4.53 -20.47
C VAL A 158 2.45 5.18 -20.59
N LEU A 159 3.20 5.22 -19.50
CA LEU A 159 4.60 5.66 -19.52
C LEU A 159 5.49 4.53 -20.06
N LYS A 160 6.53 4.90 -20.80
CA LYS A 160 7.62 3.96 -21.09
C LYS A 160 8.42 3.70 -19.81
N HIS A 161 9.12 2.56 -19.78
CA HIS A 161 9.89 2.13 -18.60
C HIS A 161 10.83 3.22 -18.05
N GLN A 162 11.61 3.89 -18.91
CA GLN A 162 12.52 4.96 -18.50
C GLN A 162 11.78 6.20 -17.95
N GLU A 163 10.68 6.61 -18.60
CA GLU A 163 9.88 7.76 -18.16
C GLU A 163 9.26 7.48 -16.78
N GLN A 164 8.82 6.25 -16.55
CA GLN A 164 8.28 5.79 -15.28
C GLN A 164 9.34 5.82 -14.18
N GLU A 165 10.53 5.29 -14.45
CA GLU A 165 11.66 5.32 -13.53
C GLU A 165 12.04 6.76 -13.14
N GLU A 166 12.18 7.65 -14.13
CA GLU A 166 12.50 9.06 -13.89
C GLU A 166 11.41 9.77 -13.09
N PHE A 167 10.14 9.50 -13.41
CA PHE A 167 9.00 10.05 -12.69
C PHE A 167 9.01 9.61 -11.23
N VAL A 168 9.17 8.31 -10.95
CA VAL A 168 9.22 7.80 -9.57
C VAL A 168 10.44 8.33 -8.83
N LYS A 169 11.65 8.24 -9.40
CA LYS A 169 12.88 8.72 -8.75
C LYS A 169 12.83 10.20 -8.37
N ARG A 170 12.21 11.04 -9.20
CA ARG A 170 12.05 12.47 -8.92
C ARG A 170 10.99 12.76 -7.84
N THR A 171 9.94 11.95 -7.77
CA THR A 171 8.74 12.27 -6.97
C THR A 171 8.64 11.51 -5.65
N PHE A 172 9.24 10.32 -5.54
CA PHE A 172 8.96 9.40 -4.43
C PHE A 172 9.24 10.04 -3.06
N LEU A 173 10.34 10.78 -2.92
CA LEU A 173 10.69 11.42 -1.65
C LEU A 173 9.61 12.42 -1.20
N GLN A 174 8.99 13.14 -2.14
CA GLN A 174 7.97 14.13 -1.83
C GLN A 174 6.64 13.46 -1.44
N VAL A 175 6.33 12.35 -2.10
CA VAL A 175 5.04 11.67 -1.97
C VAL A 175 5.03 10.67 -0.82
N LEU A 176 6.15 10.01 -0.52
CA LEU A 176 6.24 9.00 0.52
C LEU A 176 6.74 9.54 1.87
N SER A 177 7.17 10.81 1.93
CA SER A 177 7.63 11.38 3.19
C SER A 177 6.50 11.41 4.22
N TYR A 178 6.82 11.03 5.45
CA TYR A 178 5.85 11.09 6.55
C TYR A 178 5.44 12.55 6.81
N TYR A 179 6.40 13.44 7.10
CA TYR A 179 6.09 14.85 7.33
C TYR A 179 6.03 15.69 6.05
N LYS A 180 5.21 16.73 6.11
CA LYS A 180 5.08 17.78 5.07
C LYS A 180 6.37 18.58 4.87
N ASP A 181 7.25 18.66 5.87
CA ASP A 181 8.54 19.35 5.76
C ASP A 181 9.69 18.37 5.44
N ILE A 182 10.13 18.38 4.19
CA ILE A 182 11.20 17.52 3.65
C ILE A 182 12.59 18.01 4.10
N LYS A 183 12.71 19.17 4.78
CA LYS A 183 14.01 19.79 5.10
C LYS A 183 14.98 18.93 5.91
N ASN A 184 14.51 17.87 6.56
CA ASN A 184 15.38 16.88 7.19
C ASN A 184 14.98 15.46 6.75
N PRO A 185 15.36 14.99 5.55
CA PRO A 185 14.93 13.68 5.04
C PRO A 185 15.40 12.52 5.93
N LYS A 186 16.47 12.73 6.70
CA LYS A 186 17.00 11.79 7.70
C LYS A 186 16.30 11.87 9.06
N ALA A 187 15.28 12.73 9.20
CA ALA A 187 14.46 12.78 10.39
C ALA A 187 13.78 11.42 10.58
N VAL A 188 13.82 10.95 11.81
CA VAL A 188 13.30 9.65 12.17
C VAL A 188 11.82 9.77 12.55
N VAL A 189 11.00 8.88 12.00
CA VAL A 189 9.57 8.78 12.24
C VAL A 189 9.22 7.43 12.84
N GLN A 190 8.14 7.43 13.63
CA GLN A 190 7.64 6.23 14.29
C GLN A 190 6.36 5.78 13.58
N TYR A 191 6.45 4.65 12.88
CA TYR A 191 5.30 3.95 12.35
C TYR A 191 4.70 3.06 13.46
N ARG A 192 3.36 2.98 13.54
CA ARG A 192 2.57 2.20 14.55
C ARG A 192 2.68 2.69 16.01
N GLN A 193 2.06 3.82 16.34
CA GLN A 193 2.02 4.38 17.71
C GLN A 193 0.93 3.77 18.63
N TYR A 194 0.54 2.51 18.43
CA TYR A 194 -0.51 1.86 19.25
C TYR A 194 0.06 0.77 20.18
N SER A 195 -0.29 0.87 21.46
CA SER A 195 -0.31 -0.20 22.47
C SER A 195 0.86 -1.20 22.47
N GLY A 196 2.10 -0.70 22.55
CA GLY A 196 3.28 -1.52 22.83
C GLY A 196 4.08 -1.97 21.59
N ALA A 197 3.69 -1.55 20.39
CA ALA A 197 4.42 -1.77 19.16
C ALA A 197 5.86 -1.19 19.18
N ILE A 198 6.83 -1.88 18.55
CA ILE A 198 8.22 -1.43 18.45
C ILE A 198 8.28 -0.07 17.78
N LYS A 199 8.99 0.84 18.45
CA LYS A 199 9.47 2.11 17.89
C LYS A 199 10.58 1.80 16.89
N SER A 200 10.24 1.57 15.63
CA SER A 200 11.24 1.56 14.57
C SER A 200 11.53 3.00 14.19
N ASN A 201 12.75 3.44 14.50
CA ASN A 201 13.26 4.72 14.09
C ASN A 201 13.58 4.67 12.58
N ILE A 202 12.61 5.03 11.74
CA ILE A 202 12.71 4.93 10.28
C ILE A 202 12.94 6.34 9.71
N GLU A 203 13.87 6.53 8.78
CA GLU A 203 14.00 7.83 8.12
C GLU A 203 12.70 8.15 7.37
N GLN A 204 12.24 9.39 7.45
CA GLN A 204 11.00 9.79 6.81
C GLN A 204 11.03 9.60 5.29
N SER A 205 12.22 9.56 4.69
CA SER A 205 12.47 9.30 3.26
C SER A 205 12.47 7.82 2.87
N ALA A 206 12.46 6.91 3.85
CA ALA A 206 12.66 5.50 3.58
C ALA A 206 11.44 4.84 2.93
N ILE A 207 11.71 3.88 2.05
CA ILE A 207 10.71 2.93 1.58
C ILE A 207 10.52 1.88 2.66
N LEU A 208 9.28 1.74 3.13
CA LEU A 208 8.90 0.87 4.22
C LEU A 208 8.06 -0.27 3.67
N PHE A 209 8.64 -1.46 3.65
CA PHE A 209 7.90 -2.69 3.44
C PHE A 209 7.45 -3.27 4.79
N SER A 210 6.28 -3.89 4.81
CA SER A 210 5.78 -4.61 5.97
C SER A 210 5.54 -6.08 5.63
N ILE A 211 5.71 -6.93 6.64
CA ILE A 211 5.24 -8.32 6.65
C ILE A 211 4.09 -8.40 7.65
N GLU A 212 2.95 -8.88 7.16
CA GLU A 212 1.77 -9.11 8.00
C GLU A 212 1.94 -10.44 8.74
N TYR A 213 1.71 -10.38 10.05
CA TYR A 213 1.72 -11.53 10.94
C TYR A 213 0.29 -11.86 11.37
N ARG A 214 -0.03 -13.15 11.36
CA ARG A 214 -1.25 -13.65 11.95
C ARG A 214 -0.92 -14.53 13.14
N GLU A 215 -1.50 -14.19 14.28
CA GLU A 215 -1.38 -14.99 15.49
C GLU A 215 -1.92 -16.41 15.26
N PRO A 216 -1.20 -17.45 15.68
CA PRO A 216 -1.67 -18.82 15.56
C PRO A 216 -3.01 -19.02 16.26
N SER A 217 -3.89 -19.80 15.63
CA SER A 217 -5.16 -20.21 16.23
C SER A 217 -5.05 -21.44 17.13
N ASP A 218 -3.97 -22.22 16.99
CA ASP A 218 -3.81 -23.51 17.65
C ASP A 218 -2.97 -23.40 18.93
N TYR A 219 -3.43 -24.03 20.01
CA TYR A 219 -2.81 -23.93 21.35
C TYR A 219 -1.34 -24.38 21.40
N SER A 220 -0.95 -25.38 20.60
CA SER A 220 0.44 -25.83 20.48
C SER A 220 1.36 -24.81 19.81
N ASP A 221 0.82 -24.01 18.89
CA ASP A 221 1.52 -22.94 18.21
C ASP A 221 1.52 -21.64 19.03
N ILE A 222 0.50 -21.42 19.86
CA ILE A 222 0.50 -20.36 20.89
C ILE A 222 1.60 -20.62 21.92
N ALA A 223 1.80 -21.88 22.35
CA ALA A 223 2.87 -22.26 23.28
C ALA A 223 4.28 -21.95 22.75
N TYR A 224 4.49 -22.07 21.43
CA TYR A 224 5.74 -21.67 20.77
C TYR A 224 6.07 -20.17 20.95
N PHE A 225 5.04 -19.34 21.16
CA PHE A 225 5.16 -17.88 21.36
C PHE A 225 4.93 -17.40 22.79
N SER A 226 4.39 -18.23 23.70
CA SER A 226 4.24 -17.86 25.11
C SER A 226 5.51 -18.11 25.93
N ASP A 227 6.40 -19.00 25.48
CA ASP A 227 7.73 -19.15 26.07
C ASP A 227 8.68 -18.10 25.45
N ASP A 228 8.74 -16.93 26.07
CA ASP A 228 9.66 -15.82 25.74
C ASP A 228 11.15 -16.19 25.87
N GLU A 229 11.48 -17.39 26.35
CA GLU A 229 12.86 -17.81 26.62
C GLU A 229 13.29 -19.14 25.97
N SER A 230 12.53 -19.73 25.05
CA SER A 230 13.02 -20.93 24.37
C SER A 230 14.20 -20.59 23.44
N GLU A 231 15.34 -21.26 23.62
CA GLU A 231 16.54 -21.10 22.79
C GLU A 231 16.23 -21.25 21.28
N LYS A 232 15.25 -22.09 20.95
CA LYS A 232 14.74 -22.30 19.60
C LYS A 232 14.14 -21.01 19.02
N ARG A 233 13.27 -20.34 19.77
CA ARG A 233 12.63 -19.08 19.31
C ARG A 233 13.68 -18.00 19.10
N GLN A 234 14.59 -17.78 20.05
CA GLN A 234 15.66 -16.79 19.92
C GLN A 234 16.54 -17.03 18.69
N LYS A 235 16.91 -18.29 18.42
CA LYS A 235 17.63 -18.66 17.19
C LYS A 235 16.84 -18.31 15.93
N GLU A 236 15.54 -18.56 15.94
CA GLU A 236 14.69 -18.23 14.78
C GLU A 236 14.52 -16.72 14.59
N LEU A 237 14.46 -15.94 15.68
CA LEU A 237 14.44 -14.48 15.63
C LEU A 237 15.74 -13.94 15.03
N LEU A 238 16.90 -14.47 15.45
CA LEU A 238 18.19 -14.07 14.91
C LEU A 238 18.29 -14.34 13.40
N LYS A 239 17.83 -15.51 12.94
CA LYS A 239 17.78 -15.81 11.50
C LYS A 239 16.88 -14.83 10.74
N TYR A 240 15.73 -14.50 11.31
CA TYR A 240 14.82 -13.53 10.72
C TYR A 240 15.46 -12.14 10.62
N ASP A 241 16.08 -11.65 11.71
CA ASP A 241 16.73 -10.33 11.74
C ASP A 241 17.92 -10.26 10.78
N GLU A 242 18.73 -11.31 10.69
CA GLU A 242 19.85 -11.41 9.74
C GLU A 242 19.36 -11.40 8.28
N LEU A 243 18.29 -12.15 7.98
CA LEU A 243 17.68 -12.19 6.65
C LEU A 243 17.10 -10.83 6.28
N VAL A 244 16.32 -10.21 7.18
CA VAL A 244 15.74 -8.89 6.94
C VAL A 244 16.83 -7.85 6.69
N LEU A 245 17.88 -7.83 7.51
CA LEU A 245 18.97 -6.86 7.33
C LEU A 245 19.71 -7.06 6.01
N LYS A 246 19.92 -8.32 5.57
CA LYS A 246 20.49 -8.63 4.26
C LYS A 246 19.66 -7.98 3.15
N TYR A 247 18.35 -8.18 3.14
CA TYR A 247 17.48 -7.67 2.07
C TYR A 247 17.16 -6.18 2.19
N GLU A 248 17.12 -5.60 3.39
CA GLU A 248 17.08 -4.14 3.56
C GLU A 248 18.28 -3.47 2.86
N ASN A 249 19.49 -4.03 3.04
CA ASN A 249 20.71 -3.52 2.40
C ASN A 249 20.67 -3.72 0.88
N GLU A 250 20.29 -4.91 0.41
CA GLU A 250 20.21 -5.21 -1.02
C GLU A 250 19.19 -4.30 -1.74
N PHE A 251 17.99 -4.15 -1.18
CA PHE A 251 16.96 -3.29 -1.75
C PHE A 251 17.36 -1.82 -1.68
N THR A 252 18.05 -1.40 -0.62
CA THR A 252 18.61 -0.04 -0.51
C THR A 252 19.60 0.25 -1.65
N GLU A 253 20.51 -0.69 -1.93
CA GLU A 253 21.47 -0.56 -3.03
C GLU A 253 20.77 -0.45 -4.39
N LYS A 254 19.76 -1.29 -4.64
CA LYS A 254 19.00 -1.30 -5.89
C LYS A 254 18.19 -0.01 -6.10
N LEU A 255 17.54 0.48 -5.05
CA LEU A 255 16.65 1.63 -5.15
C LEU A 255 17.37 2.98 -5.00
N GLY A 256 18.58 2.99 -4.45
CA GLY A 256 19.32 4.22 -4.14
C GLY A 256 18.71 5.05 -3.02
N VAL A 257 17.81 4.46 -2.23
CA VAL A 257 17.18 5.06 -1.04
C VAL A 257 17.08 4.02 0.05
N GLN A 258 17.16 4.44 1.31
CA GLN A 258 16.99 3.56 2.46
C GLN A 258 15.68 2.76 2.35
N VAL A 259 15.80 1.45 2.48
CA VAL A 259 14.69 0.52 2.59
C VAL A 259 14.65 -0.05 3.99
N ARG A 260 13.46 -0.14 4.57
CA ARG A 260 13.19 -0.82 5.84
C ARG A 260 12.13 -1.89 5.63
N ILE A 261 12.31 -3.04 6.28
CA ILE A 261 11.33 -4.13 6.32
C ILE A 261 10.94 -4.32 7.78
N GLU A 262 9.67 -4.08 8.09
CA GLU A 262 9.13 -4.25 9.42
C GLU A 262 8.13 -5.42 9.48
N ASN A 263 7.94 -5.97 10.67
CA ASN A 263 6.98 -7.03 10.89
C ASN A 263 6.16 -6.76 12.15
N SER A 264 4.85 -6.91 11.97
CA SER A 264 3.84 -6.70 13.02
C SER A 264 4.00 -7.61 14.25
N LEU A 265 4.56 -8.82 14.09
CA LEU A 265 4.85 -9.78 15.16
C LEU A 265 5.74 -9.20 16.28
N TYR A 266 6.84 -8.56 15.89
CA TYR A 266 7.83 -8.09 16.86
C TYR A 266 7.37 -6.86 17.63
N SER A 267 6.36 -6.18 17.09
CA SER A 267 5.74 -5.05 17.74
C SER A 267 5.03 -5.47 19.05
N SER A 268 4.41 -6.65 19.10
CA SER A 268 3.79 -7.20 20.31
C SER A 268 4.76 -7.92 21.27
N ILE A 269 5.92 -8.36 20.78
CA ILE A 269 6.87 -9.21 21.54
C ILE A 269 7.82 -8.39 22.44
N ARG A 270 8.04 -7.10 22.20
CA ARG A 270 8.88 -6.25 23.07
C ARG A 270 8.10 -5.56 24.20
N LYS A 271 7.11 -6.25 24.79
CA LYS A 271 6.57 -5.86 26.10
C LYS A 271 7.48 -6.39 27.20
N THR A 272 8.59 -5.70 27.41
CA THR A 272 9.38 -5.74 28.65
C THR A 272 9.65 -4.31 29.10
#